data_AF-A0A0A6RLS2-F1
#
_entry.id   AF-A0A0A6RLS2-F1
#
_cell.length_a   1.000
_cell.length_b   1.000
_cell.length_c   1.000
_cell.angle_alpha   90.00
_cell.angle_beta   90.00
_cell.angle_gamma   90.00
#
_symmetry.space_group_name_H-M   'P 1'
#
loop_
_entity.id
_entity.type
_entity.pdbx_description
1 polymer ?
#
loop_
_entity_poly.entity_id
_entity_poly.type
_entity_poly.pdbx_seq_one_letter_code
_entity_poly.pdbx_strand_id
1 'polypeptide(L)'
;MLRKEHMTMRISQEQGFIDWYVNEFMPEHLTIFHESFSNEDLYRMVRNGRKKAIEYGFDDPSSQVHFVTFMWKIGANFYQFPGFKEIASTTEQSAPERIERFYNEITDAQRDYAIDKTNDRYWFPETMNRGSTL
;
A
#
# COMPACT_ATOMS: atom_id res chain seq x y z
N MET A 1 -7.29 25.87 3.69
CA MET A 1 -6.20 25.12 4.37
C MET A 1 -6.84 24.22 5.42
N LEU A 2 -7.07 22.95 5.11
CA LEU A 2 -7.55 21.97 6.10
C LEU A 2 -6.35 21.65 7.03
N ARG A 3 -6.51 21.85 8.34
CA ARG A 3 -5.44 21.59 9.32
C ARG A 3 -5.12 20.09 9.33
N LYS A 4 -3.83 19.74 9.46
CA LYS A 4 -3.33 18.35 9.53
C LYS A 4 -4.21 17.43 10.38
N GLU A 5 -4.67 17.92 11.54
CA GLU A 5 -5.53 17.19 12.48
C GLU A 5 -6.88 16.75 11.89
N HIS A 6 -7.53 17.59 11.07
CA HIS A 6 -8.80 17.24 10.43
C HIS A 6 -8.59 16.21 9.30
N MET A 7 -7.43 16.28 8.64
CA MET A 7 -7.02 15.27 7.66
C MET A 7 -6.80 13.92 8.36
N THR A 8 -6.06 13.90 9.47
CA THR A 8 -5.80 12.70 10.27
C THR A 8 -7.09 12.04 10.78
N MET A 9 -8.07 12.83 11.23
CA MET A 9 -9.39 12.30 11.62
C MET A 9 -10.19 11.76 10.41
N ARG A 10 -10.19 12.46 9.27
CA ARG A 10 -10.92 12.03 8.06
C ARG A 10 -10.38 10.73 7.49
N ILE A 11 -9.07 10.53 7.50
CA ILE A 11 -8.43 9.31 6.98
C ILE A 11 -8.34 8.18 8.02
N SER A 12 -8.69 8.44 9.28
CA SER A 12 -8.72 7.38 10.30
C SER A 12 -9.75 6.29 9.98
N GLN A 13 -10.90 6.67 9.41
CA GLN A 13 -11.95 5.75 8.98
C GLN A 13 -11.65 5.14 7.61
N GLU A 14 -12.08 3.88 7.38
CA GLU A 14 -11.83 3.13 6.13
C GLU A 14 -12.20 3.95 4.88
N GLN A 15 -13.47 4.36 4.81
CA GLN A 15 -14.00 5.07 3.64
C GLN A 15 -13.34 6.44 3.45
N GLY A 16 -13.11 7.19 4.53
CA GLY A 16 -12.48 8.50 4.44
C GLY A 16 -11.03 8.46 3.96
N PHE A 17 -10.27 7.39 4.27
CA PHE A 17 -8.96 7.16 3.66
C PHE A 17 -9.08 6.84 2.18
N ILE A 18 -9.97 5.93 1.79
CA ILE A 18 -10.10 5.51 0.40
C ILE A 18 -10.51 6.71 -0.47
N ASP A 19 -11.50 7.48 -0.02
CA ASP A 19 -11.98 8.66 -0.72
C ASP A 19 -10.86 9.70 -0.89
N TRP A 20 -10.13 9.98 0.19
CA TRP A 20 -9.01 10.92 0.13
C TRP A 20 -7.88 10.40 -0.76
N TYR A 21 -7.50 9.13 -0.62
CA TYR A 21 -6.39 8.55 -1.36
C TYR A 21 -6.70 8.55 -2.87
N VAL A 22 -7.88 8.10 -3.26
CA VAL A 22 -8.26 8.01 -4.68
C VAL A 22 -8.55 9.36 -5.29
N ASN A 23 -9.32 10.23 -4.62
CA ASN A 23 -9.80 11.48 -5.25
C ASN A 23 -8.86 12.68 -5.03
N GLU A 24 -7.99 12.65 -4.03
CA GLU A 24 -7.10 13.78 -3.69
C GLU A 24 -5.62 13.40 -3.87
N PHE A 25 -5.16 12.29 -3.28
CA PHE A 25 -3.73 11.91 -3.31
C PHE A 25 -3.27 11.36 -4.67
N MET A 26 -4.01 10.40 -5.26
CA MET A 26 -3.60 9.74 -6.50
C MET A 26 -3.52 10.69 -7.71
N PRO A 27 -4.45 11.62 -7.95
CA PRO A 27 -4.36 12.56 -9.06
C PRO A 27 -3.10 13.43 -8.99
N GLU A 28 -2.65 13.78 -7.77
CA GLU A 28 -1.48 14.62 -7.53
C GLU A 28 -0.16 13.83 -7.59
N HIS A 29 -0.14 12.60 -7.07
CA HIS A 29 1.13 11.87 -6.82
C HIS A 29 1.29 10.56 -7.60
N LEU A 30 0.19 10.02 -8.14
CA LEU A 30 0.12 8.71 -8.82
C LEU A 30 -0.74 8.81 -10.09
N THR A 31 -0.64 9.92 -10.84
CA THR A 31 -1.53 10.27 -11.95
C THR A 31 -1.66 9.15 -12.99
N ILE A 32 -0.55 8.52 -13.39
CA ILE A 32 -0.55 7.42 -14.36
C ILE A 32 -1.43 6.26 -13.88
N PHE A 33 -1.34 5.87 -12.60
CA PHE A 33 -2.18 4.81 -12.06
C PHE A 33 -3.64 5.24 -11.94
N HIS A 34 -3.90 6.47 -11.49
CA HIS A 34 -5.26 7.01 -11.41
C HIS A 34 -5.97 6.97 -12.77
N GLU A 35 -5.28 7.29 -13.86
CA GLU A 35 -5.84 7.30 -15.21
C GLU A 35 -5.93 5.90 -15.85
N SER A 36 -5.21 4.91 -15.31
CA SER A 36 -5.13 3.56 -15.89
C SER A 36 -6.27 2.63 -15.45
N PHE A 37 -7.01 2.98 -14.39
CA PHE A 37 -8.03 2.11 -13.81
C PHE A 37 -9.37 2.83 -13.67
N SER A 38 -10.45 2.04 -13.58
CA SER A 38 -11.76 2.58 -13.24
C SER A 38 -11.79 3.05 -11.78
N ASN A 39 -12.64 4.02 -11.44
CA ASN A 39 -12.82 4.43 -10.04
C ASN A 39 -13.23 3.25 -9.15
N GLU A 40 -14.06 2.33 -9.63
CA GLU A 40 -14.45 1.14 -8.88
C GLU A 40 -13.23 0.28 -8.52
N ASP A 41 -12.34 0.05 -9.49
CA ASP A 41 -11.10 -0.68 -9.28
C ASP A 41 -10.17 0.05 -8.33
N LEU A 42 -9.95 1.35 -8.51
CA LEU A 42 -9.11 2.16 -7.63
C LEU A 42 -9.56 2.08 -6.17
N TYR A 43 -10.86 2.23 -5.91
CA TYR A 43 -11.41 2.14 -4.57
C TYR A 43 -11.23 0.75 -3.97
N ARG A 44 -11.42 -0.30 -4.78
CA ARG A 44 -11.22 -1.69 -4.36
C ARG A 44 -9.75 -1.99 -4.06
N MET A 45 -8.84 -1.59 -4.95
CA MET A 45 -7.41 -1.78 -4.81
C MET A 45 -6.87 -1.05 -3.57
N VAL A 46 -7.22 0.23 -3.38
CA VAL A 46 -6.80 1.02 -2.21
C VAL A 46 -7.36 0.45 -0.92
N ARG A 47 -8.62 0.00 -0.90
CA ARG A 47 -9.22 -0.69 0.25
C ARG A 47 -8.42 -1.94 0.63
N ASN A 48 -8.13 -2.79 -0.35
CA ASN A 48 -7.39 -4.04 -0.13
C ASN A 48 -5.94 -3.78 0.28
N GLY A 49 -5.29 -2.79 -0.33
CA GLY A 49 -3.94 -2.36 0.06
C GLY A 49 -3.89 -1.85 1.49
N ARG A 50 -4.88 -1.05 1.92
CA ARG A 50 -4.96 -0.58 3.31
C ARG A 50 -5.14 -1.74 4.29
N LYS A 51 -6.04 -2.69 3.97
CA LYS A 51 -6.21 -3.91 4.80
C LYS A 51 -4.89 -4.68 4.92
N LYS A 52 -4.15 -4.82 3.82
CA LYS A 52 -2.85 -5.47 3.83
C LYS A 52 -1.83 -4.73 4.71
N ALA A 53 -1.79 -3.40 4.65
CA ALA A 53 -0.93 -2.61 5.53
C ALA A 53 -1.23 -2.86 7.01
N ILE A 54 -2.51 -2.91 7.39
CA ILE A 54 -2.96 -3.21 8.75
C ILE A 54 -2.56 -4.63 9.18
N GLU A 55 -2.65 -5.63 8.29
CA GLU A 55 -2.20 -7.00 8.59
C GLU A 55 -0.69 -7.09 8.92
N TYR A 56 0.12 -6.17 8.39
CA TYR A 56 1.54 -6.03 8.71
C TYR A 56 1.82 -5.06 9.89
N GLY A 57 0.77 -4.61 10.58
CA GLY A 57 0.87 -3.71 11.75
C GLY A 57 1.23 -2.26 11.39
N PHE A 58 0.96 -1.81 10.17
CA PHE A 58 1.02 -0.39 9.82
C PHE A 58 -0.32 0.26 10.17
N ASP A 59 -0.53 0.53 11.46
CA ASP A 59 -1.85 0.91 12.00
C ASP A 59 -2.15 2.42 11.90
N ASP A 60 -1.13 3.26 11.75
CA ASP A 60 -1.31 4.70 11.58
C ASP A 60 -1.57 5.07 10.11
N PRO A 61 -2.42 6.09 9.84
CA PRO A 61 -2.77 6.44 8.46
C PRO A 61 -1.57 6.86 7.59
N SER A 62 -0.55 7.51 8.16
CA SER A 62 0.60 7.97 7.38
C SER A 62 1.36 6.77 6.82
N SER A 63 1.65 5.78 7.67
CA SER A 63 2.32 4.56 7.25
C SER A 63 1.50 3.74 6.26
N GLN A 64 0.17 3.73 6.40
CA GLN A 64 -0.74 3.08 5.44
C GLN A 64 -0.66 3.72 4.05
N VAL A 65 -0.60 5.06 3.97
CA VAL A 65 -0.41 5.78 2.69
C VAL A 65 0.90 5.34 2.03
N HIS A 66 2.00 5.29 2.78
CA HIS A 66 3.28 4.84 2.23
C HIS A 66 3.24 3.39 1.77
N PHE A 67 2.72 2.48 2.60
CA PHE A 67 2.62 1.06 2.25
C PHE A 67 1.82 0.84 0.96
N VAL A 68 0.64 1.46 0.84
CA VAL A 68 -0.19 1.38 -0.39
C VAL A 68 0.54 2.01 -1.58
N THR A 69 1.29 3.08 -1.36
CA THR A 69 2.12 3.70 -2.42
C THR A 69 3.24 2.78 -2.89
N PHE A 70 3.87 2.01 -1.99
CA PHE A 70 4.83 0.97 -2.37
C PHE A 70 4.16 -0.15 -3.17
N MET A 71 2.93 -0.53 -2.83
CA MET A 71 2.16 -1.49 -3.64
C MET A 71 1.94 -0.98 -5.07
N TRP A 72 1.66 0.32 -5.26
CA TRP A 72 1.54 0.92 -6.59
C TRP A 72 2.87 1.01 -7.34
N LYS A 73 3.93 1.48 -6.69
CA LYS A 73 5.19 1.82 -7.36
C LYS A 73 6.13 0.65 -7.57
N ILE A 74 6.12 -0.34 -6.67
CA ILE A 74 7.02 -1.48 -6.69
C ILE A 74 6.28 -2.75 -7.09
N GLY A 75 5.06 -2.92 -6.58
CA GLY A 75 4.24 -4.06 -6.90
C GLY A 75 3.29 -4.46 -5.77
N ALA A 76 2.13 -4.99 -6.13
CA ALA A 76 1.06 -5.33 -5.18
C ALA A 76 1.50 -6.30 -4.06
N ASN A 77 2.58 -7.06 -4.29
CA ASN A 77 3.16 -8.02 -3.37
C ASN A 77 4.60 -7.67 -2.93
N PHE A 78 5.03 -6.41 -3.01
CA PHE A 78 6.42 -6.01 -2.72
C PHE A 78 6.95 -6.55 -1.38
N TYR A 79 6.08 -6.59 -0.36
CA TYR A 79 6.34 -7.07 0.99
C TYR A 79 6.63 -8.58 1.09
N GLN A 80 6.57 -9.32 -0.02
CA GLN A 80 6.95 -10.74 -0.08
C GLN A 80 8.42 -10.94 -0.48
N PHE A 81 9.09 -9.90 -0.98
CA PHE A 81 10.43 -10.02 -1.55
C PHE A 81 11.55 -9.68 -0.55
N PRO A 82 12.78 -10.19 -0.78
CA PRO A 82 13.91 -9.92 0.08
C PRO A 82 14.18 -8.42 0.29
N GLY A 83 14.60 -8.05 1.50
CA GLY A 83 14.71 -6.67 1.97
C GLY A 83 13.38 -6.15 2.51
N PHE A 84 12.34 -6.15 1.67
CA PHE A 84 11.02 -5.66 2.06
C PHE A 84 10.33 -6.56 3.07
N LYS A 85 10.41 -7.88 2.90
CA LYS A 85 9.75 -8.86 3.77
C LYS A 85 10.25 -8.78 5.21
N GLU A 86 11.56 -8.67 5.39
CA GLU A 86 12.22 -8.59 6.69
C GLU A 86 11.82 -7.30 7.43
N ILE A 87 11.75 -6.17 6.71
CA ILE A 87 11.31 -4.90 7.26
C ILE A 87 9.80 -4.92 7.54
N ALA A 88 8.98 -5.47 6.65
CA ALA A 88 7.52 -5.49 6.82
C ALA A 88 7.09 -6.37 8.00
N SER A 89 7.77 -7.50 8.22
CA SER A 89 7.36 -8.51 9.22
C SER A 89 7.97 -8.30 10.62
N THR A 90 8.92 -7.39 10.79
CA THR A 90 9.50 -7.13 12.13
C THR A 90 8.48 -6.46 13.06
N THR A 91 8.49 -6.87 14.34
CA THR A 91 7.60 -6.37 15.39
C THR A 91 8.34 -5.52 16.44
N GLU A 92 9.66 -5.45 16.37
CA GLU A 92 10.50 -4.68 17.31
C GLU A 92 10.52 -3.18 17.01
N GLN A 93 10.01 -2.78 15.84
CA GLN A 93 10.04 -1.40 15.34
C GLN A 93 8.64 -0.90 15.05
N SER A 94 8.42 0.40 15.26
CA SER A 94 7.17 1.08 14.94
C SER A 94 6.90 1.10 13.43
N ALA A 95 5.65 1.33 13.06
CA ALA A 95 5.25 1.48 11.66
C ALA A 95 6.03 2.59 10.92
N PRO A 96 6.19 3.81 11.48
CA PRO A 96 6.98 4.86 10.85
C PRO A 96 8.46 4.48 10.66
N GLU A 97 9.09 3.85 11.66
CA GLU A 97 10.48 3.39 11.53
C GLU A 97 10.63 2.40 10.38
N ARG A 98 9.71 1.44 10.26
CA ARG A 98 9.72 0.47 9.14
C ARG A 98 9.53 1.14 7.79
N ILE A 99 8.70 2.19 7.69
CA ILE A 99 8.57 2.99 6.45
C ILE A 99 9.88 3.69 6.10
N GLU A 100 10.56 4.32 7.05
CA GLU A 100 11.87 4.94 6.82
C GLU A 100 12.89 3.92 6.32
N ARG A 101 12.86 2.69 6.85
CA ARG A 101 13.74 1.61 6.37
C ARG A 101 13.42 1.19 4.94
N PHE A 102 12.14 1.15 4.53
CA PHE A 102 11.81 0.90 3.11
C PHE A 102 12.42 1.92 2.16
N TYR A 103 12.58 3.18 2.60
CA TYR A 103 13.21 4.23 1.79
C TYR A 103 14.75 4.16 1.80
N ASN A 104 15.34 3.79 2.94
CA ASN A 104 16.77 3.99 3.18
C ASN A 104 17.62 2.70 3.10
N GLU A 105 17.02 1.53 3.31
CA GLU A 105 17.76 0.26 3.43
C GLU A 105 17.57 -0.70 2.25
N ILE A 106 16.56 -0.45 1.40
CA ILE A 106 16.31 -1.29 0.23
C ILE A 106 17.30 -0.93 -0.87
N THR A 107 18.10 -1.92 -1.28
CA THR A 107 19.03 -1.78 -2.41
C THR A 107 18.29 -1.75 -3.75
N ASP A 108 18.89 -1.14 -4.76
CA ASP A 108 18.33 -1.11 -6.12
C ASP A 108 18.08 -2.53 -6.65
N ALA A 109 19.00 -3.48 -6.40
CA ALA A 109 18.82 -4.88 -6.82
C ALA A 109 17.60 -5.55 -6.17
N GLN A 110 17.32 -5.28 -4.89
CA GLN A 110 16.11 -5.78 -4.21
C GLN A 110 14.84 -5.13 -4.76
N ARG A 111 14.91 -3.82 -5.04
CA ARG A 111 13.81 -3.07 -5.66
C ARG A 111 13.48 -3.60 -7.05
N ASP A 112 14.48 -3.75 -7.92
CA ASP A 112 14.32 -4.23 -9.29
C ASP A 112 13.80 -5.67 -9.31
N TYR A 113 14.28 -6.52 -8.40
CA TYR A 113 13.76 -7.87 -8.25
C TYR A 113 12.27 -7.88 -7.87
N ALA A 114 11.85 -7.01 -6.95
CA ALA A 114 10.45 -6.89 -6.55
C ALA A 114 9.55 -6.40 -7.70
N ILE A 115 10.05 -5.47 -8.52
CA ILE A 115 9.36 -4.97 -9.72
C ILE A 115 9.23 -6.09 -10.76
N ASP A 116 10.30 -6.81 -11.07
CA ASP A 116 10.31 -7.91 -12.04
C ASP A 116 9.39 -9.07 -11.65
N LYS A 117 9.22 -9.32 -10.34
CA LYS A 117 8.43 -10.44 -9.81
C LYS A 117 7.03 -10.05 -9.35
N THR A 118 6.59 -8.82 -9.63
CA THR A 118 5.29 -8.34 -9.15
C THR A 118 4.12 -9.21 -9.62
N ASN A 119 3.07 -9.29 -8.79
CA ASN A 119 1.85 -10.02 -9.11
C ASN A 119 0.62 -9.22 -8.68
N ASP A 120 -0.09 -8.66 -9.67
CA ASP A 120 -1.26 -7.80 -9.45
C ASP A 120 -2.44 -8.50 -8.79
N ARG A 121 -2.49 -9.85 -8.76
CA ARG A 121 -3.55 -10.58 -8.04
C ARG A 121 -3.60 -10.25 -6.56
N TYR A 122 -2.52 -9.73 -5.99
CA TYR A 122 -2.47 -9.28 -4.61
C TYR A 122 -3.31 -8.01 -4.34
N TRP A 123 -3.71 -7.27 -5.38
CA TRP A 123 -4.74 -6.25 -5.25
C TRP A 123 -6.14 -6.84 -5.00
N PHE A 124 -6.36 -8.11 -5.34
CA PHE A 124 -7.66 -8.80 -5.31
C PHE A 124 -7.57 -10.17 -4.62
N PRO A 125 -7.23 -10.21 -3.32
CA PRO A 125 -7.04 -11.47 -2.59
C PRO A 125 -8.26 -12.40 -2.61
N GLU A 126 -9.47 -11.85 -2.75
CA GLU A 126 -10.71 -12.61 -2.92
C GLU A 126 -10.73 -13.50 -4.17
N THR A 127 -9.93 -13.16 -5.18
CA THR A 127 -9.81 -13.95 -6.42
C THR A 127 -8.81 -15.09 -6.29
N MET A 128 -7.86 -14.99 -5.35
CA MET A 128 -6.83 -16.00 -5.11
C MET A 128 -7.36 -17.23 -4.36
N ASN A 129 -8.33 -17.03 -3.45
CA ASN A 129 -8.91 -18.13 -2.65
C ASN A 129 -9.95 -18.98 -3.38
N ARG A 130 -10.35 -18.60 -4.60
CA ARG A 130 -11.35 -19.35 -5.40
C ARG A 130 -10.75 -20.51 -6.23
N GLY A 131 -9.43 -20.72 -6.14
CA GLY A 131 -8.72 -21.78 -6.87
C GLY A 131 -8.52 -23.10 -6.13
N SER A 132 -9.03 -23.25 -4.91
CA SER A 132 -8.80 -24.45 -4.06
C SER A 132 -10.01 -25.39 -3.96
N THR A 133 -10.88 -25.42 -4.97
CA THR A 133 -11.97 -26.40 -5.04
C THR A 133 -12.15 -26.88 -6.47
N LEU A 134 -11.22 -27.70 -6.93
CA LEU A 134 -11.39 -28.69 -8.01
C LEU A 134 -10.62 -29.95 -7.65
#